data_AF-A0A7X4HGE0-F1
#
_entry.id   AF-A0A7X4HGE0-F1
#
_cell.length_a   1.000
_cell.length_b   1.000
_cell.length_c   1.000
_cell.angle_alpha   90.00
_cell.angle_beta   90.00
_cell.angle_gamma   90.00
#
_symmetry.space_group_name_H-M   'P 1'
#
loop_
_entity.id
_entity.type
_entity.pdbx_description
1 polymer ?
#
loop_
_entity_poly.entity_id
_entity_poly.type
_entity_poly.pdbx_seq_one_letter_code
_entity_poly.pdbx_strand_id
1 'polypeptide(L)'
;MSHAFSEFSVAVWHLAGHGAQKDRLKRACTLSLVRMRPNEVPTEARHLFEGLRQRLHDAPTLTSIALQQNIDRLDDHVASEIIDDVLRIFSTVARYQPPEPPPSMLAPLRCCGRVAV
;
A
#
# COMPACT_ATOMS: atom_id res chain seq x y z
N MET A 1 -13.32 -1.88 -2.13
CA MET A 1 -11.85 -1.66 -2.26
C MET A 1 -11.14 -2.94 -1.88
N SER A 2 -10.08 -3.34 -2.60
CA SER A 2 -9.30 -4.53 -2.23
C SER A 2 -8.38 -4.24 -1.03
N HIS A 3 -8.11 -5.25 -0.19
CA HIS A 3 -7.22 -5.13 0.96
C HIS A 3 -5.83 -4.61 0.55
N ALA A 4 -5.24 -5.19 -0.51
CA ALA A 4 -3.95 -4.74 -1.03
C ALA A 4 -3.93 -3.26 -1.42
N PHE A 5 -5.01 -2.72 -1.99
CA PHE A 5 -5.05 -1.31 -2.34
C PHE A 5 -5.05 -0.40 -1.11
N SER A 6 -5.78 -0.78 -0.06
CA SER A 6 -5.76 -0.07 1.22
C SER A 6 -4.35 -0.03 1.80
N GLU A 7 -3.70 -1.20 1.90
CA GLU A 7 -2.35 -1.32 2.49
C GLU A 7 -1.30 -0.54 1.68
N PHE A 8 -1.31 -0.65 0.34
CA PHE A 8 -0.39 0.11 -0.50
C PHE A 8 -0.68 1.62 -0.49
N SER A 9 -1.94 2.04 -0.39
CA SER A 9 -2.28 3.47 -0.29
C SER A 9 -1.71 4.10 0.99
N VAL A 10 -1.80 3.40 2.12
CA VAL A 10 -1.20 3.83 3.39
C VAL A 10 0.33 3.87 3.28
N ALA A 11 0.94 2.86 2.68
CA ALA A 11 2.38 2.83 2.46
C ALA A 11 2.86 4.03 1.62
N VAL A 12 2.18 4.32 0.50
CA VAL A 12 2.48 5.47 -0.37
C VAL A 12 2.30 6.79 0.37
N TRP A 13 1.27 6.93 1.21
CA TRP A 13 1.07 8.12 2.03
C TRP A 13 2.26 8.36 2.98
N HIS A 14 2.78 7.32 3.61
CA HIS A 14 3.99 7.42 4.46
C HIS A 14 5.25 7.78 3.67
N LEU A 15 5.38 7.30 2.44
CA LEU A 15 6.50 7.63 1.55
C LEU A 15 6.47 9.09 1.08
N ALA A 16 5.28 9.66 0.89
CA ALA A 16 5.08 11.06 0.52
C ALA A 16 5.25 12.05 1.70
N GLY A 17 5.24 11.56 2.93
CA GLY A 17 5.37 12.39 4.13
C GLY A 17 6.76 13.03 4.31
N HIS A 18 6.92 13.82 5.38
CA HIS A 18 8.19 14.46 5.71
C HIS A 18 9.19 13.52 6.41
N GLY A 19 10.48 13.86 6.33
CA GLY A 19 11.58 13.17 7.03
C GLY A 19 12.54 12.42 6.10
N ALA A 20 13.55 11.80 6.71
CA ALA A 20 14.56 11.03 5.98
C ALA A 20 13.93 9.87 5.20
N GLN A 21 14.55 9.50 4.07
CA GLN A 21 14.05 8.44 3.19
C GLN A 21 13.81 7.12 3.93
N LYS A 22 14.79 6.69 4.73
CA LYS A 22 14.70 5.45 5.51
C LYS A 22 13.61 5.50 6.58
N ASP A 23 13.37 6.64 7.21
CA ASP A 23 12.29 6.78 8.19
C ASP A 23 10.90 6.71 7.53
N ARG A 24 10.77 7.28 6.33
CA ARG A 24 9.56 7.15 5.51
C ARG A 24 9.34 5.69 5.10
N LEU A 25 10.39 5.01 4.67
CA LEU A 25 10.35 3.59 4.31
C LEU A 25 9.99 2.69 5.50
N LYS A 26 10.57 2.94 6.69
CA LYS A 26 10.18 2.24 7.93
C LYS A 26 8.69 2.34 8.16
N ARG A 27 8.12 3.55 8.15
CA ARG A 27 6.68 3.75 8.37
C ARG A 27 5.83 3.03 7.32
N ALA A 28 6.23 3.09 6.06
CA ALA A 28 5.55 2.41 4.96
C ALA A 28 5.53 0.88 5.12
N CYS A 29 6.62 0.28 5.60
CA CYS A 29 6.74 -1.17 5.72
C CYS A 29 6.21 -1.72 7.07
N THR A 30 6.23 -0.92 8.15
CA THR A 30 5.99 -1.41 9.53
C THR A 30 4.54 -1.82 9.81
N LEU A 31 3.56 -1.23 9.11
CA LEU A 31 2.15 -1.41 9.45
C LEU A 31 1.40 -2.36 8.50
N SER A 32 1.87 -2.51 7.26
CA SER A 32 0.96 -2.90 6.17
C SER A 32 1.53 -3.91 5.18
N LEU A 33 2.67 -3.60 4.54
CA LEU A 33 3.17 -4.40 3.41
C LEU A 33 3.72 -5.77 3.81
N VAL A 34 4.26 -5.88 5.02
CA VAL A 34 4.94 -7.08 5.51
C VAL A 34 3.93 -8.19 5.85
N ARG A 35 2.77 -7.83 6.43
CA ARG A 35 1.77 -8.80 6.89
C ARG A 35 0.90 -9.37 5.77
N MET A 36 0.90 -8.73 4.62
CA MET A 36 0.06 -9.10 3.49
C MET A 36 0.60 -10.36 2.79
N ARG A 37 -0.29 -11.30 2.49
CA ARG A 37 0.05 -12.54 1.79
C ARG A 37 0.16 -12.29 0.28
N PRO A 38 1.05 -13.00 -0.45
CA PRO A 38 1.23 -12.79 -1.89
C PRO A 38 -0.04 -12.97 -2.72
N ASN A 39 -0.97 -13.83 -2.29
CA ASN A 39 -2.24 -14.05 -3.00
C ASN A 39 -3.22 -12.86 -2.93
N GLU A 40 -2.96 -11.90 -2.05
CA GLU A 40 -3.77 -10.67 -1.90
C GLU A 40 -3.40 -9.60 -2.94
N VAL A 41 -2.24 -9.75 -3.59
CA VAL A 41 -1.76 -8.88 -4.67
C VAL A 41 -2.14 -9.47 -6.04
N PRO A 42 -2.51 -8.64 -7.04
CA PRO A 42 -2.75 -9.09 -8.42
C PRO A 42 -1.57 -9.89 -8.97
N THR A 43 -1.85 -10.93 -9.75
CA THR A 43 -0.85 -11.90 -10.26
C THR A 43 0.34 -11.21 -10.92
N GLU A 44 0.09 -10.14 -11.67
CA GLU A 44 1.06 -9.35 -12.40
C GLU A 44 2.07 -8.65 -11.49
N ALA A 45 1.66 -8.29 -10.26
CA ALA A 45 2.52 -7.65 -9.27
C ALA A 45 3.07 -8.62 -8.20
N ARG A 46 2.70 -9.91 -8.22
CA ARG A 46 3.15 -10.89 -7.22
C ARG A 46 4.66 -11.07 -7.21
N HIS A 47 5.29 -11.18 -8.39
CA HIS A 47 6.75 -11.34 -8.48
C HIS A 47 7.50 -10.13 -7.90
N LEU A 48 7.04 -8.91 -8.17
CA LEU A 48 7.59 -7.69 -7.58
C LEU A 48 7.40 -7.67 -6.06
N PHE A 49 6.22 -8.07 -5.59
CA PHE A 49 5.91 -8.13 -4.17
C PHE A 49 6.75 -9.18 -3.42
N GLU A 50 6.98 -10.34 -4.03
CA GLU A 50 7.88 -11.37 -3.49
C GLU A 50 9.33 -10.87 -3.43
N GLY A 51 9.83 -10.22 -4.48
CA GLY A 51 11.16 -9.61 -4.49
C GLY A 51 11.31 -8.47 -3.46
N LEU A 52 10.26 -7.67 -3.26
CA LEU A 52 10.20 -6.68 -2.18
C LEU A 52 10.30 -7.35 -0.80
N ARG A 53 9.53 -8.42 -0.56
CA ARG A 53 9.57 -9.18 0.69
C ARG A 53 10.93 -9.83 0.97
N GLN A 54 11.59 -10.33 -0.07
CA GLN A 54 12.94 -10.91 0.03
C GLN A 54 13.98 -9.85 0.39
N ARG A 55 13.94 -8.66 -0.24
CA ARG A 55 14.86 -7.55 0.11
C ARG A 55 14.62 -6.98 1.50
N LEU A 56 13.40 -7.09 2.01
CA LEU A 56 13.08 -6.77 3.41
C LEU A 56 13.39 -7.95 4.37
N HIS A 57 13.82 -9.09 3.82
CA HIS A 57 14.36 -10.30 4.46
C HIS A 57 13.41 -11.00 5.46
N ASP A 58 12.25 -11.41 4.95
CA ASP A 58 11.25 -12.36 5.49
C ASP A 58 10.07 -11.81 6.31
N ALA A 59 8.97 -11.58 5.59
CA ALA A 59 7.77 -10.92 6.07
C ALA A 59 6.69 -11.71 6.87
N PRO A 60 6.83 -12.99 7.28
CA PRO A 60 5.89 -13.58 8.25
C PRO A 60 6.33 -13.46 9.72
N THR A 61 7.63 -13.28 10.00
CA THR A 61 8.20 -13.47 11.36
C THR A 61 9.03 -12.30 11.88
N LEU A 62 9.35 -11.31 11.04
CA LEU A 62 10.03 -10.10 11.51
C LEU A 62 9.12 -9.30 12.45
N THR A 63 9.57 -9.14 13.69
CA THR A 63 9.01 -8.11 14.57
C THR A 63 9.22 -6.74 13.94
N SER A 64 8.34 -5.79 14.25
CA SER A 64 8.44 -4.39 13.80
C SER A 64 9.85 -3.81 14.00
N ILE A 65 10.55 -4.23 15.07
CA ILE A 65 11.91 -3.79 15.40
C ILE A 65 12.95 -4.35 14.42
N ALA A 66 12.92 -5.65 14.13
CA ALA A 66 13.92 -6.27 13.24
C ALA A 66 13.83 -5.71 11.80
N LEU A 67 12.61 -5.45 11.33
CA LEU A 67 12.38 -4.77 10.06
C LEU A 67 12.99 -3.36 10.03
N GLN A 68 12.77 -2.56 11.08
CA GLN A 68 13.34 -1.22 11.16
C GLN A 68 14.87 -1.24 11.16
N GLN A 69 15.47 -2.18 11.90
CA GLN A 69 16.93 -2.38 11.92
C GLN A 69 17.48 -2.81 10.55
N ASN A 70 16.75 -3.65 9.81
CA ASN A 70 17.15 -4.01 8.45
C ASN A 70 17.12 -2.80 7.52
N ILE A 71 16.07 -1.98 7.60
CA ILE A 71 15.96 -0.75 6.80
C ILE A 71 17.08 0.25 7.13
N ASP A 72 17.49 0.35 8.40
CA ASP A 72 18.61 1.20 8.81
C ASP A 72 19.97 0.77 8.22
N ARG A 73 20.14 -0.52 7.96
CA ARG A 73 21.37 -1.09 7.39
C ARG A 73 21.44 -1.01 5.87
N LEU A 74 20.33 -0.74 5.19
CA LEU A 74 20.33 -0.54 3.74
C LEU A 74 21.20 0.65 3.39
N ASP A 75 21.88 0.61 2.24
CA ASP A 75 22.38 1.84 1.65
C ASP A 75 21.22 2.67 1.07
N ASP A 76 21.46 3.95 0.80
CA ASP A 76 20.43 4.87 0.31
C ASP A 76 19.97 4.53 -1.13
N HIS A 77 20.81 3.84 -1.90
CA HIS A 77 20.47 3.40 -3.24
C HIS A 77 19.44 2.26 -3.18
N VAL A 78 19.70 1.22 -2.39
CA VAL A 78 18.79 0.10 -2.15
C VAL A 78 17.49 0.58 -1.50
N ALA A 79 17.55 1.55 -0.57
CA ALA A 79 16.35 2.16 -0.01
C ALA A 79 15.51 2.87 -1.09
N SER A 80 16.14 3.52 -2.06
CA SER A 80 15.46 4.14 -3.20
C SER A 80 14.81 3.10 -4.11
N GLU A 81 15.52 2.02 -4.45
CA GLU A 81 14.98 0.94 -5.28
C GLU A 81 13.75 0.27 -4.63
N ILE A 82 13.80 0.05 -3.31
CA ILE A 82 12.67 -0.50 -2.56
C ILE A 82 11.46 0.43 -2.63
N ILE A 83 11.66 1.74 -2.50
CA ILE A 83 10.60 2.73 -2.62
C ILE A 83 9.97 2.69 -4.02
N ASP A 84 10.80 2.63 -5.06
CA ASP A 84 10.33 2.55 -6.44
C ASP A 84 9.49 1.30 -6.66
N ASP A 85 9.88 0.16 -6.09
CA ASP A 85 9.10 -1.07 -6.19
C ASP A 85 7.77 -1.00 -5.44
N VAL A 86 7.71 -0.36 -4.27
CA VAL A 86 6.43 -0.07 -3.58
C VAL A 86 5.52 0.77 -4.48
N LEU A 87 6.04 1.79 -5.14
CA LEU A 87 5.28 2.65 -6.06
C LEU A 87 4.82 1.88 -7.31
N ARG A 88 5.66 1.03 -7.89
CA ARG A 88 5.30 0.20 -9.06
C ARG A 88 4.22 -0.81 -8.72
N ILE A 89 4.30 -1.47 -7.57
CA ILE A 89 3.25 -2.39 -7.11
C ILE A 89 1.95 -1.63 -6.89
N PHE A 90 1.99 -0.48 -6.20
CA PHE A 90 0.80 0.36 -6.01
C PHE A 90 0.17 0.75 -7.35
N SER A 91 0.96 1.18 -8.33
CA SER A 91 0.47 1.55 -9.65
C SER A 91 -0.25 0.39 -10.35
N THR A 92 0.21 -0.84 -10.14
CA THR A 92 -0.44 -2.05 -10.66
C THR A 92 -1.73 -2.31 -9.91
N VAL A 93 -1.68 -2.37 -8.57
CA VAL A 93 -2.85 -2.63 -7.69
C VAL A 93 -3.97 -1.62 -7.90
N ALA A 94 -3.64 -0.34 -8.12
CA ALA A 94 -4.60 0.74 -8.37
C ALA A 94 -5.42 0.51 -9.65
N ARG A 95 -4.85 -0.11 -10.70
CA ARG A 95 -5.56 -0.41 -11.95
C ARG A 95 -6.63 -1.48 -11.78
N TYR A 96 -6.54 -2.31 -10.74
CA TYR A 96 -7.53 -3.33 -10.41
C TYR A 96 -8.60 -2.82 -9.45
N GLN A 97 -8.60 -1.54 -9.08
CA GLN A 97 -9.76 -0.98 -8.38
C GLN A 97 -10.94 -0.89 -9.36
N PRO A 98 -12.14 -1.30 -8.94
CA PRO A 98 -13.33 -1.03 -9.74
C PRO A 98 -13.42 0.49 -9.95
N PRO A 99 -13.82 0.95 -11.15
CA PRO A 99 -14.05 2.36 -11.37
C PRO A 99 -15.00 2.88 -10.30
N GLU A 100 -14.67 4.02 -9.68
CA GLU A 100 -15.60 4.64 -8.76
C GLU A 100 -16.94 4.80 -9.46
N PRO A 101 -18.05 4.39 -8.82
CA PRO A 101 -19.35 4.61 -9.41
C PRO A 101 -19.46 6.10 -9.73
N PRO A 102 -19.87 6.47 -10.96
CA PRO A 102 -20.02 7.86 -11.34
C PRO A 102 -20.85 8.60 -10.27
N PRO A 103 -20.52 9.86 -9.96
CA PRO A 103 -21.16 10.60 -8.87
C PRO A 103 -22.69 10.71 -9.02
N SER A 104 -23.23 10.48 -10.22
CA SER A 104 -24.67 10.36 -10.49
C SER A 104 -25.34 9.14 -9.85
N MET A 105 -24.59 8.07 -9.52
CA MET A 105 -25.06 6.89 -8.78
C MET A 105 -24.89 7.02 -7.25
N LEU A 106 -24.17 8.05 -6.79
CA LEU A 106 -24.08 8.44 -5.38
C LEU A 106 -25.14 9.49 -5.00
N ALA A 107 -26.06 9.80 -5.92
CA ALA A 107 -27.19 10.66 -5.62
C ALA A 107 -27.97 10.06 -4.44
N PRO A 108 -28.21 10.83 -3.36
CA PRO A 108 -29.01 10.34 -2.25
C PRO A 108 -30.37 9.92 -2.80
N LEU A 109 -30.86 8.76 -2.35
CA LEU A 109 -32.26 8.36 -2.50
C LEU A 109 -33.11 9.60 -2.22
N ARG A 110 -33.66 10.19 -3.30
CA ARG A 110 -34.23 11.53 -3.26
C ARG A 110 -35.37 11.58 -2.25
N CYS A 111 -35.46 12.73 -1.60
CA CYS A 111 -36.71 13.38 -1.23
C CYS A 111 -37.86 12.94 -2.16
N CYS A 112 -38.87 12.27 -1.60
CA CYS A 112 -40.27 12.37 -2.04
C CYS A 112 -41.17 11.71 -0.99
N GLY A 113 -41.70 12.55 -0.11
CA GLY A 113 -42.88 12.29 0.71
C GLY A 113 -43.68 13.58 0.84
N ARG A 114 -44.32 14.00 -0.26
CA ARG A 114 -45.47 14.92 -0.30
C ARG A 114 -46.55 14.36 0.66
N VAL A 115 -47.31 15.12 1.45
CA VAL A 115 -48.52 15.87 1.07
C VAL A 115 -49.04 16.69 2.28
N ALA A 116 -49.59 17.87 1.95
CA ALA A 116 -50.49 18.80 2.67
C ALA A 116 -51.12 18.43 4.03
N VAL A 117 -51.14 19.41 4.94
CA VAL A 117 -52.37 20.11 5.41
C VAL A 117 -52.05 21.60 5.56
#